data_AF-A0A7V9QQJ9-F1
#
_entry.id   AF-A0A7V9QQJ9-F1
#
_cell.length_a   1.000
_cell.length_b   1.000
_cell.length_c   1.000
_cell.angle_alpha   90.00
_cell.angle_beta   90.00
_cell.angle_gamma   90.00
#
_symmetry.space_group_name_H-M   'P 1'
#
loop_
_entity.id
_entity.type
_entity.pdbx_description
1 polymer ?
#
loop_
_entity_poly.entity_id
_entity_poly.type
_entity_poly.pdbx_seq_one_letter_code
_entity_poly.pdbx_strand_id
1 'polypeptide(L)'
;MGTTGGGVWKTTNSGATWQNISDGYFAAASIGSIDVSDSNPDIIYAGTGSEGLRSNVSVGRGIYKSTDAGGTWKLIGLRDAGQLGSLAVHPTNPDIVFVAALGNPFGRNEERGIYRTTDGGASWKKVLYVSDSTGGVDVELQPGRPNVVYASMWRGERKPWTVISGAREGGVYKSTDGGDTWARLTNGLPNGLVGKSNVAVTTANPQRIYVLMEAAPGGGLYRSDDAGASFMVVDTTTRGLITRPFYYTNITADPRNDDVVYVGTEDFYKSTNGGRSWTTQPTPHGDNHDLWINPTNSSVMIQSNDGGANVSVDGGRSWTTQYNQPTAEMYQVYVDNQFPYRLYGAQQDNNNELIIPSLPVTNKQLDDPIMGWDIAPGCESGSIVPHRTNPDTIYGGCKGLFSRYSQRTGQERSYRVGEQSLYGNAGRDLIYRFQRVLPIETSPHDPAVVYTGSQYLHRTRDEGVTWERISPDLTWNPPERQQRASGEPITLDVTGEEYYSALYAIRESPVQRGVIWTGANDGPFNVTRDNGKTWRTVTPMAQPPGCRVQNIEPSPHRAASAYYAVLCYLLGDFRPYIWRTDDF
;
A
#
# COMPACT_ATOMS: atom_id res chain seq x y z
N MET A 1 16.32 -3.28 -4.71
CA MET A 1 15.05 -2.94 -4.04
C MET A 1 14.01 -2.64 -5.11
N GLY A 2 12.80 -3.17 -4.96
CA GLY A 2 11.60 -2.68 -5.65
C GLY A 2 10.74 -1.93 -4.65
N THR A 3 10.05 -0.88 -5.10
CA THR A 3 9.21 -0.05 -4.21
C THR A 3 7.77 -0.03 -4.71
N THR A 4 6.83 0.25 -3.82
CA THR A 4 5.38 0.25 -4.14
C THR A 4 4.94 1.48 -4.95
N GLY A 5 5.79 2.51 -5.08
CA GLY A 5 5.49 3.73 -5.84
C GLY A 5 6.69 4.44 -6.50
N GLY A 6 7.91 3.92 -6.38
CA GLY A 6 9.14 4.59 -6.82
C GLY A 6 10.05 3.76 -7.73
N GLY A 7 9.57 2.63 -8.29
CA GLY A 7 10.33 1.81 -9.23
C GLY A 7 11.40 0.92 -8.60
N VAL A 8 12.41 0.57 -9.40
CA VAL A 8 13.52 -0.34 -9.07
C VAL A 8 14.78 0.46 -8.78
N TRP A 9 15.42 0.13 -7.66
CA TRP A 9 16.62 0.77 -7.16
C TRP A 9 17.76 -0.23 -6.97
N LYS A 10 18.97 0.22 -7.31
CA LYS A 10 20.22 -0.55 -7.24
C LYS A 10 21.21 0.13 -6.30
N THR A 11 21.94 -0.68 -5.54
CA THR A 11 23.13 -0.28 -4.79
C THR A 11 24.32 -1.12 -5.24
N THR A 12 25.52 -0.53 -5.23
CA THR A 12 26.79 -1.22 -5.52
C THR A 12 27.82 -1.01 -4.41
N ASN A 13 27.41 -0.42 -3.29
CA ASN A 13 28.27 -0.06 -2.16
C ASN A 13 27.59 -0.41 -0.83
N SER A 14 26.98 -1.60 -0.80
CA SER A 14 26.36 -2.18 0.40
C SER A 14 25.32 -1.27 1.06
N GLY A 15 24.47 -0.60 0.27
CA GLY A 15 23.37 0.21 0.79
C GLY A 15 23.76 1.64 1.20
N ALA A 16 25.00 2.07 1.01
CA ALA A 16 25.41 3.45 1.29
C ALA A 16 24.75 4.46 0.33
N THR A 17 24.55 4.07 -0.94
CA THR A 17 23.78 4.85 -1.92
C THR A 17 22.89 3.94 -2.76
N TRP A 18 21.73 4.46 -3.16
CA TRP A 18 20.79 3.80 -4.07
C TRP A 18 20.53 4.67 -5.30
N GLN A 19 20.44 4.04 -6.46
CA GLN A 19 20.12 4.68 -7.73
C GLN A 19 18.89 4.05 -8.34
N ASN A 20 17.93 4.87 -8.76
CA ASN A 20 16.80 4.40 -9.55
C ASN A 20 17.30 3.98 -10.93
N ILE A 21 16.94 2.77 -11.34
CA ILE A 21 17.33 2.18 -12.62
C ILE A 21 16.14 1.88 -13.53
N SER A 22 14.92 2.26 -13.16
CA SER A 22 13.68 1.98 -13.92
C SER A 22 12.98 3.21 -14.51
N ASP A 23 13.30 4.41 -14.01
CA ASP A 23 12.66 5.65 -14.44
C ASP A 23 12.82 5.87 -15.95
N GLY A 24 11.74 6.34 -16.57
CA GLY A 24 11.66 6.49 -18.02
C GLY A 24 11.34 5.21 -18.80
N TYR A 25 11.41 4.02 -18.17
CA TYR A 25 11.09 2.75 -18.83
C TYR A 25 9.73 2.16 -18.40
N PHE A 26 9.37 2.25 -17.12
CA PHE A 26 8.24 1.50 -16.57
C PHE A 26 6.93 2.30 -16.68
N ALA A 27 5.85 1.64 -17.10
CA ALA A 27 4.52 2.25 -17.17
C ALA A 27 3.79 2.33 -15.82
N ALA A 28 4.29 1.63 -14.80
CA ALA A 28 3.83 1.70 -13.42
C ALA A 28 5.03 1.61 -12.47
N ALA A 29 5.04 2.46 -11.45
CA ALA A 29 6.15 2.55 -10.50
C ALA A 29 6.02 1.59 -9.31
N SER A 30 4.87 0.93 -9.16
CA SER A 30 4.70 -0.13 -8.16
C SER A 30 5.39 -1.39 -8.63
N ILE A 31 6.29 -1.93 -7.81
CA ILE A 31 7.02 -3.15 -8.05
C ILE A 31 6.52 -4.21 -7.08
N GLY A 32 6.11 -5.36 -7.59
CA GLY A 32 5.72 -6.52 -6.77
C GLY A 32 6.81 -7.57 -6.66
N SER A 33 7.70 -7.66 -7.65
CA SER A 33 8.75 -8.68 -7.65
C SER A 33 9.97 -8.25 -8.44
N ILE A 34 11.14 -8.70 -7.99
CA ILE A 34 12.42 -8.56 -8.68
C ILE A 34 13.23 -9.83 -8.45
N ASP A 35 13.88 -10.33 -9.49
CA ASP A 35 14.89 -11.37 -9.35
C ASP A 35 16.05 -11.12 -10.31
N VAL A 36 17.25 -11.48 -9.86
CA VAL A 36 18.52 -11.33 -10.59
C VAL A 36 19.03 -12.73 -10.89
N SER A 37 19.38 -13.02 -12.14
CA SER A 37 19.81 -14.37 -12.47
C SER A 37 21.14 -14.74 -11.79
N ASP A 38 21.13 -15.83 -11.02
CA ASP A 38 22.33 -16.44 -10.43
C ASP A 38 23.40 -16.80 -11.48
N SER A 39 22.95 -17.26 -12.66
CA SER A 39 23.84 -17.67 -13.75
C SER A 39 24.38 -16.52 -14.60
N ASN A 40 23.70 -15.36 -14.58
CA ASN A 40 24.12 -14.15 -15.28
C ASN A 40 23.53 -12.88 -14.61
N PRO A 41 24.27 -12.23 -13.71
CA PRO A 41 23.78 -11.06 -12.96
C PRO A 41 23.47 -9.81 -13.79
N ASP A 42 23.81 -9.79 -15.09
CA ASP A 42 23.37 -8.72 -16.00
C ASP A 42 21.88 -8.86 -16.37
N ILE A 43 21.29 -10.04 -16.16
CA ILE A 43 19.89 -10.31 -16.45
C ILE A 43 19.06 -10.10 -15.19
N ILE A 44 18.12 -9.15 -15.28
CA ILE A 44 17.21 -8.80 -14.19
C ILE A 44 15.78 -8.86 -14.73
N TYR A 45 14.87 -9.46 -13.97
CA TYR A 45 13.45 -9.43 -14.22
C TYR A 45 12.76 -8.62 -13.13
N ALA A 46 11.79 -7.78 -13.51
CA ALA A 46 11.00 -6.98 -12.58
C ALA A 46 9.51 -7.06 -12.95
N GLY A 47 8.70 -7.52 -11.99
CA GLY A 47 7.25 -7.50 -12.08
C GLY A 47 6.67 -6.26 -11.43
N THR A 48 5.86 -5.53 -12.20
CA THR A 48 5.14 -4.37 -11.67
C THR A 48 3.85 -4.78 -10.97
N GLY A 49 3.53 -4.06 -9.91
CA GLY A 49 2.33 -4.22 -9.10
C GLY A 49 2.50 -5.15 -7.90
N SER A 50 2.51 -4.58 -6.70
CA SER A 50 2.60 -5.34 -5.43
C SER A 50 1.32 -6.11 -5.11
N GLU A 51 1.50 -7.33 -4.62
CA GLU A 51 0.47 -8.22 -4.10
C GLU A 51 0.07 -7.93 -2.65
N GLY A 52 0.73 -6.98 -1.99
CA GLY A 52 0.28 -6.34 -0.75
C GLY A 52 -0.95 -5.46 -1.03
N LEU A 53 -2.14 -6.08 -1.10
CA LEU A 53 -3.37 -5.38 -1.47
C LEU A 53 -3.86 -4.47 -0.35
N ARG A 54 -3.29 -3.27 -0.18
CA ARG A 54 -3.84 -2.23 0.70
C ARG A 54 -5.01 -1.50 0.03
N SER A 55 -5.69 -0.61 0.77
CA SER A 55 -6.91 0.09 0.32
C SER A 55 -6.67 1.07 -0.85
N ASN A 56 -5.44 1.54 -1.02
CA ASN A 56 -4.97 2.20 -2.24
C ASN A 56 -3.77 1.41 -2.76
N VAL A 57 -3.84 0.93 -4.01
CA VAL A 57 -2.72 0.27 -4.68
C VAL A 57 -2.65 0.73 -6.14
N SER A 58 -1.44 0.83 -6.66
CA SER A 58 -1.22 1.01 -8.09
C SER A 58 -1.31 -0.35 -8.80
N VAL A 59 -1.96 -0.38 -9.96
CA VAL A 59 -2.10 -1.62 -10.74
C VAL A 59 -0.85 -1.83 -11.59
N GLY A 60 -0.25 -3.02 -11.49
CA GLY A 60 0.88 -3.41 -12.31
C GLY A 60 0.62 -3.38 -13.82
N ARG A 61 1.70 -3.18 -14.58
CA ARG A 61 1.77 -3.02 -16.03
C ARG A 61 2.84 -3.89 -16.67
N GLY A 62 2.91 -5.15 -16.25
CA GLY A 62 3.70 -6.21 -16.87
C GLY A 62 5.08 -6.48 -16.28
N ILE A 63 5.77 -7.42 -16.91
CA ILE A 63 7.15 -7.83 -16.59
C ILE A 63 8.13 -7.06 -17.48
N TYR A 64 9.16 -6.51 -16.87
CA TYR A 64 10.28 -5.87 -17.54
C TYR A 64 11.54 -6.71 -17.38
N LYS A 65 12.38 -6.73 -18.42
CA LYS A 65 13.68 -7.39 -18.42
C LYS A 65 14.78 -6.40 -18.74
N SER A 66 15.87 -6.47 -18.01
CA SER A 66 17.16 -5.88 -18.36
C SER A 66 18.16 -6.99 -18.69
N THR A 67 19.10 -6.71 -19.60
CA THR A 67 20.21 -7.60 -19.97
C THR A 67 21.57 -6.92 -19.82
N ASP A 68 21.61 -5.78 -19.14
CA ASP A 68 22.78 -4.92 -18.91
C ASP A 68 22.80 -4.39 -17.47
N ALA A 69 22.39 -5.25 -16.53
CA ALA A 69 22.38 -5.00 -15.08
C ALA A 69 21.56 -3.76 -14.65
N GLY A 70 20.50 -3.44 -15.39
CA GLY A 70 19.58 -2.33 -15.13
C GLY A 70 19.85 -1.06 -15.94
N GLY A 71 20.76 -1.08 -16.91
CA GLY A 71 21.02 0.08 -17.76
C GLY A 71 19.86 0.42 -18.70
N THR A 72 19.24 -0.62 -19.28
CA THR A 72 18.08 -0.52 -20.15
C THR A 72 17.06 -1.61 -19.81
N TRP A 73 15.78 -1.32 -20.10
CA TRP A 73 14.68 -2.23 -19.82
C TRP A 73 13.74 -2.38 -21.01
N LYS A 74 13.16 -3.58 -21.13
CA LYS A 74 12.13 -3.90 -22.11
C LYS A 74 10.93 -4.55 -21.43
N LEU A 75 9.71 -4.09 -21.77
CA LEU A 75 8.47 -4.80 -21.44
C LEU A 75 8.44 -6.12 -22.23
N ILE A 76 8.33 -7.24 -21.54
CA ILE A 76 8.37 -8.59 -22.12
C ILE A 76 7.08 -9.40 -21.92
N GLY A 77 6.00 -8.78 -21.43
CA GLY A 77 4.68 -9.41 -21.41
C GLY A 77 3.87 -9.13 -20.15
N LEU A 78 2.73 -9.81 -20.04
CA LEU A 78 1.82 -9.76 -18.89
C LEU A 78 1.32 -8.35 -18.54
N ARG A 79 1.25 -7.44 -19.53
CA ARG A 79 0.92 -6.02 -19.33
C ARG A 79 -0.38 -5.81 -18.55
N ASP A 80 -1.38 -6.64 -18.79
CA ASP A 80 -2.72 -6.51 -18.22
C ASP A 80 -2.98 -7.53 -17.09
N ALA A 81 -1.95 -8.22 -16.62
CA ALA A 81 -2.07 -9.23 -15.56
C ALA A 81 -2.30 -8.63 -14.15
N GLY A 82 -2.12 -7.31 -13.98
CA GLY A 82 -2.32 -6.64 -12.70
C GLY A 82 -1.12 -6.83 -11.76
N GLN A 83 -1.36 -7.28 -10.53
CA GLN A 83 -0.29 -7.45 -9.53
C GLN A 83 0.57 -8.69 -9.82
N LEU A 84 1.88 -8.51 -9.84
CA LEU A 84 2.91 -9.51 -10.12
C LEU A 84 3.84 -9.62 -8.91
N GLY A 85 3.35 -10.29 -7.86
CA GLY A 85 3.93 -10.24 -6.51
C GLY A 85 5.10 -11.18 -6.23
N SER A 86 5.41 -12.10 -7.14
CA SER A 86 6.57 -12.99 -7.01
C SER A 86 7.02 -13.48 -8.37
N LEU A 87 8.31 -13.65 -8.54
CA LEU A 87 8.91 -14.27 -9.71
C LEU A 87 10.17 -15.02 -9.30
N ALA A 88 10.47 -16.11 -10.00
CA ALA A 88 11.64 -16.94 -9.75
C ALA A 88 12.34 -17.30 -11.06
N VAL A 89 13.61 -16.92 -11.18
CA VAL A 89 14.48 -17.22 -12.31
C VAL A 89 15.17 -18.56 -12.05
N HIS A 90 15.21 -19.42 -13.06
CA HIS A 90 15.88 -20.71 -12.94
C HIS A 90 17.38 -20.53 -12.69
N PRO A 91 17.97 -21.23 -11.70
CA PRO A 91 19.30 -20.90 -11.16
C PRO A 91 20.46 -21.08 -12.16
N THR A 92 20.28 -21.92 -13.18
CA THR A 92 21.30 -22.19 -14.20
C THR A 92 20.87 -21.82 -15.63
N ASN A 93 19.66 -21.27 -15.81
CA ASN A 93 19.16 -20.90 -17.14
C ASN A 93 18.25 -19.66 -17.04
N PRO A 94 18.75 -18.46 -17.37
CA PRO A 94 18.00 -17.22 -17.19
C PRO A 94 16.80 -17.08 -18.14
N ASP A 95 16.63 -17.98 -19.10
CA ASP A 95 15.49 -17.96 -20.03
C ASP A 95 14.25 -18.65 -19.47
N ILE A 96 14.40 -19.43 -18.39
CA ILE A 96 13.30 -20.08 -17.68
C ILE A 96 12.95 -19.24 -16.46
N VAL A 97 11.74 -18.67 -16.45
CA VAL A 97 11.25 -17.82 -15.35
C VAL A 97 9.80 -18.17 -15.06
N PHE A 98 9.46 -18.23 -13.78
CA PHE A 98 8.08 -18.31 -13.30
C PHE A 98 7.64 -16.97 -12.73
N VAL A 99 6.36 -16.63 -12.93
CA VAL A 99 5.75 -15.40 -12.41
C VAL A 99 4.42 -15.74 -11.77
N ALA A 100 4.21 -15.25 -10.55
CA ALA A 100 2.95 -15.28 -9.85
C ALA A 100 2.14 -14.01 -10.18
N ALA A 101 1.03 -14.19 -10.91
CA ALA A 101 0.12 -13.12 -11.26
C ALA A 101 -1.14 -13.21 -10.38
N LEU A 102 -1.24 -12.30 -9.41
CA LEU A 102 -2.39 -12.24 -8.51
C LEU A 102 -3.61 -11.72 -9.25
N GLY A 103 -3.44 -10.80 -10.20
CA GLY A 103 -4.54 -10.24 -10.99
C GLY A 103 -4.81 -8.77 -10.75
N ASN A 104 -5.91 -8.30 -11.34
CA ASN A 104 -6.47 -6.99 -11.06
C ASN A 104 -6.97 -6.93 -9.61
N PRO A 105 -6.47 -6.03 -8.76
CA PRO A 105 -6.91 -5.96 -7.36
C PRO A 105 -8.39 -5.56 -7.22
N PHE A 106 -9.00 -4.89 -8.21
CA PHE A 106 -10.35 -4.31 -8.09
C PHE A 106 -11.43 -5.11 -8.83
N GLY A 107 -11.10 -6.31 -9.30
CA GLY A 107 -12.08 -7.18 -9.94
C GLY A 107 -11.51 -8.49 -10.47
N ARG A 108 -12.39 -9.28 -11.08
CA ARG A 108 -12.06 -10.52 -11.75
C ARG A 108 -11.32 -10.25 -13.05
N ASN A 109 -10.39 -11.13 -13.39
CA ASN A 109 -9.70 -11.08 -14.68
C ASN A 109 -9.11 -12.45 -15.03
N GLU A 110 -9.06 -12.78 -16.31
CA GLU A 110 -8.60 -14.09 -16.78
C GLU A 110 -7.09 -14.26 -16.65
N GLU A 111 -6.33 -13.17 -16.54
CA GLU A 111 -4.87 -13.20 -16.50
C GLU A 111 -4.31 -13.69 -15.16
N ARG A 112 -5.14 -14.00 -14.16
CA ARG A 112 -4.70 -14.61 -12.90
C ARG A 112 -4.05 -15.97 -13.12
N GLY A 113 -3.02 -16.29 -12.34
CA GLY A 113 -2.36 -17.61 -12.40
C GLY A 113 -0.86 -17.59 -12.18
N ILE A 114 -0.21 -18.73 -12.46
CA ILE A 114 1.25 -18.83 -12.59
C ILE A 114 1.59 -18.90 -14.07
N TYR A 115 2.57 -18.10 -14.49
CA TYR A 115 3.11 -18.10 -15.84
C TYR A 115 4.53 -18.62 -15.87
N ARG A 116 4.91 -19.24 -16.98
CA ARG A 116 6.27 -19.69 -17.26
C ARG A 116 6.69 -19.18 -18.63
N THR A 117 7.90 -18.65 -18.71
CA THR A 117 8.66 -18.50 -19.96
C THR A 117 9.76 -19.56 -20.02
N THR A 118 10.14 -19.97 -21.22
CA THR A 118 11.35 -20.79 -21.47
C THR A 118 12.25 -20.18 -22.55
N ASP A 119 11.95 -18.96 -22.99
CA ASP A 119 12.64 -18.22 -24.05
C ASP A 119 13.02 -16.80 -23.60
N GLY A 120 13.20 -16.60 -22.29
CA GLY A 120 13.64 -15.34 -21.71
C GLY A 120 12.62 -14.21 -21.83
N GLY A 121 11.34 -14.53 -21.97
CA GLY A 121 10.23 -13.59 -22.01
C GLY A 121 9.77 -13.22 -23.41
N ALA A 122 10.16 -13.95 -24.45
CA ALA A 122 9.58 -13.76 -25.77
C ALA A 122 8.14 -14.29 -25.81
N SER A 123 7.84 -15.32 -25.03
CA SER A 123 6.48 -15.85 -24.84
C SER A 123 6.23 -16.32 -23.40
N TRP A 124 4.95 -16.32 -23.00
CA TRP A 124 4.52 -16.74 -21.67
C TRP A 124 3.40 -17.77 -21.77
N LYS A 125 3.56 -18.91 -21.09
CA LYS A 125 2.54 -19.95 -20.94
C LYS A 125 1.92 -19.84 -19.55
N LYS A 126 0.59 -19.72 -19.46
CA LYS A 126 -0.12 -19.89 -18.19
C LYS A 126 -0.08 -21.37 -17.81
N VAL A 127 0.63 -21.69 -16.73
CA VAL A 127 0.93 -23.07 -16.31
C VAL A 127 0.09 -23.53 -15.11
N LEU A 128 -0.44 -22.59 -14.32
CA LEU A 128 -1.44 -22.87 -13.29
C LEU A 128 -2.54 -21.81 -13.36
N TYR A 129 -3.79 -22.26 -13.44
CA TYR A 129 -4.98 -21.43 -13.41
C TYR A 129 -6.03 -22.08 -12.51
N VAL A 130 -6.56 -21.31 -11.56
CA VAL A 130 -7.58 -21.78 -10.63
C VAL A 130 -8.94 -21.19 -11.00
N SER A 131 -9.04 -19.87 -11.14
CA SER A 131 -10.23 -19.15 -11.60
C SER A 131 -9.90 -17.70 -11.95
N ASP A 132 -10.90 -16.96 -12.47
CA ASP A 132 -10.84 -15.51 -12.71
C ASP A 132 -10.75 -14.64 -11.44
N SER A 133 -10.86 -15.27 -10.26
CA SER A 133 -10.91 -14.63 -8.95
C SER A 133 -9.72 -15.02 -8.05
N THR A 134 -9.00 -16.10 -8.39
CA THR A 134 -7.92 -16.68 -7.58
C THR A 134 -6.63 -16.69 -8.40
N GLY A 135 -5.64 -15.88 -7.98
CA GLY A 135 -4.37 -15.69 -8.69
C GLY A 135 -3.16 -16.13 -7.88
N GLY A 136 -1.99 -16.11 -8.52
CA GLY A 136 -0.73 -16.46 -7.89
C GLY A 136 -0.20 -15.33 -7.01
N VAL A 137 0.23 -15.66 -5.80
CA VAL A 137 0.86 -14.70 -4.87
C VAL A 137 2.36 -14.93 -4.77
N ASP A 138 2.75 -16.20 -4.81
CA ASP A 138 4.11 -16.62 -4.55
C ASP A 138 4.49 -17.81 -5.42
N VAL A 139 5.76 -17.89 -5.83
CA VAL A 139 6.32 -19.00 -6.61
C VAL A 139 7.77 -19.27 -6.23
N GLU A 140 8.05 -20.51 -5.86
CA GLU A 140 9.36 -20.92 -5.33
C GLU A 140 9.89 -22.16 -6.08
N LEU A 141 11.19 -22.18 -6.35
CA LEU A 141 11.88 -23.31 -6.97
C LEU A 141 12.60 -24.13 -5.92
N GLN A 142 12.40 -25.45 -5.89
CA GLN A 142 13.10 -26.31 -4.95
C GLN A 142 14.62 -26.24 -5.18
N PRO A 143 15.43 -25.90 -4.17
CA PRO A 143 16.88 -25.84 -4.32
C PRO A 143 17.48 -27.16 -4.80
N GLY A 144 18.33 -27.10 -5.82
CA GLY A 144 18.93 -28.28 -6.46
C GLY A 144 17.97 -29.12 -7.32
N ARG A 145 16.67 -28.80 -7.37
CA ARG A 145 15.65 -29.46 -8.22
C ARG A 145 14.65 -28.43 -8.77
N PRO A 146 15.07 -27.49 -9.63
CA PRO A 146 14.22 -26.38 -10.10
C PRO A 146 13.03 -26.80 -10.99
N ASN A 147 12.91 -28.08 -11.37
CA ASN A 147 11.68 -28.63 -11.96
C ASN A 147 10.58 -28.90 -10.92
N VAL A 148 10.91 -28.88 -9.63
CA VAL A 148 9.93 -28.92 -8.55
C VAL A 148 9.62 -27.48 -8.17
N VAL A 149 8.37 -27.10 -8.36
CA VAL A 149 7.90 -25.72 -8.19
C VAL A 149 6.76 -25.70 -7.18
N TYR A 150 6.81 -24.76 -6.24
CA TYR A 150 5.73 -24.49 -5.31
C TYR A 150 5.07 -23.17 -5.67
N ALA A 151 3.75 -23.10 -5.56
CA ALA A 151 3.00 -21.88 -5.85
C ALA A 151 1.90 -21.66 -4.81
N SER A 152 1.74 -20.42 -4.38
CA SER A 152 0.65 -19.99 -3.50
C SER A 152 -0.45 -19.31 -4.33
N MET A 153 -1.69 -19.74 -4.14
CA MET A 153 -2.86 -19.23 -4.87
C MET A 153 -3.86 -18.57 -3.90
N TRP A 154 -4.27 -17.33 -4.18
CA TRP A 154 -5.11 -16.52 -3.31
C TRP A 154 -6.25 -15.84 -4.05
N ARG A 155 -7.46 -15.88 -3.45
CA ARG A 155 -8.56 -15.00 -3.80
C ARG A 155 -8.40 -13.68 -3.05
N GLY A 156 -7.66 -12.76 -3.66
CA GLY A 156 -7.50 -11.38 -3.20
C GLY A 156 -8.24 -10.40 -4.10
N GLU A 157 -9.18 -9.64 -3.52
CA GLU A 157 -9.91 -8.57 -4.21
C GLU A 157 -10.20 -7.42 -3.23
N ARG A 158 -9.97 -6.18 -3.68
CA ARG A 158 -10.28 -4.94 -2.96
C ARG A 158 -11.54 -4.31 -3.53
N LYS A 159 -12.39 -3.82 -2.62
CA LYS A 159 -13.45 -2.85 -2.88
C LYS A 159 -13.12 -1.56 -2.13
N PRO A 160 -13.77 -0.43 -2.47
CA PRO A 160 -13.59 0.80 -1.70
C PRO A 160 -13.89 0.65 -0.19
N TRP A 161 -14.72 -0.35 0.17
CA TRP A 161 -15.23 -0.55 1.53
C TRP A 161 -14.82 -1.87 2.20
N THR A 162 -14.10 -2.76 1.51
CA THR A 162 -13.68 -4.05 2.09
C THR A 162 -12.54 -4.70 1.32
N VAL A 163 -11.90 -5.69 1.93
CA VAL A 163 -11.09 -6.70 1.25
C VAL A 163 -11.77 -8.06 1.31
N ILE A 164 -11.74 -8.77 0.19
CA ILE A 164 -12.15 -10.15 0.07
C ILE A 164 -10.86 -10.98 0.07
N SER A 165 -10.61 -11.73 1.14
CA SER A 165 -9.45 -12.58 1.34
C SER A 165 -9.84 -14.03 1.59
N GLY A 166 -9.69 -14.84 0.55
CA GLY A 166 -9.69 -16.29 0.65
C GLY A 166 -10.88 -17.01 0.02
N ALA A 167 -10.64 -18.27 -0.29
CA ALA A 167 -11.59 -19.16 -0.93
C ALA A 167 -11.25 -20.64 -0.64
N ARG A 168 -12.11 -21.57 -1.05
CA ARG A 168 -11.86 -23.02 -0.83
C ARG A 168 -10.86 -23.60 -1.81
N GLU A 169 -10.69 -22.96 -2.95
CA GLU A 169 -9.77 -23.32 -4.02
C GLU A 169 -8.36 -22.70 -3.89
N GLY A 170 -8.16 -21.80 -2.91
CA GLY A 170 -6.84 -21.20 -2.62
C GLY A 170 -5.85 -22.17 -1.92
N GLY A 171 -4.69 -21.65 -1.55
CA GLY A 171 -3.63 -22.37 -0.84
C GLY A 171 -2.46 -22.78 -1.75
N VAL A 172 -1.69 -23.78 -1.30
CA VAL A 172 -0.40 -24.13 -1.91
C VAL A 172 -0.54 -25.28 -2.91
N TYR A 173 0.13 -25.15 -4.05
CA TYR A 173 0.21 -26.12 -5.14
C TYR A 173 1.67 -26.50 -5.40
N LYS A 174 1.88 -27.72 -5.88
CA LYS A 174 3.19 -28.25 -6.23
C LYS A 174 3.19 -28.85 -7.63
N SER A 175 4.22 -28.55 -8.40
CA SER A 175 4.59 -29.26 -9.61
C SER A 175 5.89 -30.01 -9.42
N THR A 176 6.08 -31.13 -10.13
CA THR A 176 7.33 -31.90 -10.16
C THR A 176 7.89 -32.07 -11.58
N ASP A 177 7.29 -31.42 -12.57
CA ASP A 177 7.62 -31.54 -13.99
C ASP A 177 7.84 -30.17 -14.65
N GLY A 178 8.32 -29.20 -13.87
CA GLY A 178 8.61 -27.85 -14.35
C GLY A 178 7.36 -27.01 -14.58
N GLY A 179 6.24 -27.34 -13.93
CA GLY A 179 4.99 -26.59 -14.00
C GLY A 179 4.01 -27.08 -15.06
N ASP A 180 4.25 -28.21 -15.74
CA ASP A 180 3.29 -28.71 -16.73
C ASP A 180 2.08 -29.39 -16.06
N THR A 181 2.26 -30.00 -14.89
CA THR A 181 1.18 -30.50 -14.03
C THR A 181 1.32 -30.04 -12.59
N TRP A 182 0.20 -29.89 -11.90
CA TRP A 182 0.13 -29.36 -10.53
C TRP A 182 -0.80 -30.19 -9.65
N ALA A 183 -0.39 -30.39 -8.39
CA ALA A 183 -1.22 -30.98 -7.34
C ALA A 183 -1.38 -29.99 -6.19
N ARG A 184 -2.60 -29.83 -5.68
CA ARG A 184 -2.85 -29.03 -4.47
C ARG A 184 -2.34 -29.77 -3.24
N LEU A 185 -1.61 -29.09 -2.37
CA LEU A 185 -1.10 -29.64 -1.12
C LEU A 185 -2.16 -29.50 -0.02
N THR A 186 -2.66 -30.61 0.52
CA THR A 186 -3.71 -30.62 1.56
C THR A 186 -3.36 -31.50 2.76
N ASN A 187 -2.29 -32.30 2.68
CA ASN A 187 -1.93 -33.22 3.75
C ASN A 187 -1.24 -32.46 4.89
N GLY A 188 -1.98 -32.17 5.97
CA GLY A 188 -1.49 -31.41 7.11
C GLY A 188 -1.60 -29.89 6.98
N LEU A 189 -2.08 -29.38 5.83
CA LEU A 189 -2.44 -27.97 5.64
C LEU A 189 -3.96 -27.75 5.78
N PRO A 190 -4.42 -26.56 6.18
CA PRO A 190 -5.83 -26.17 6.16
C PRO A 190 -6.46 -26.35 4.76
N ASN A 191 -7.66 -26.93 4.71
CA ASN A 191 -8.42 -27.18 3.48
C ASN A 191 -9.82 -26.52 3.50
N GLY A 192 -10.09 -25.67 4.50
CA GLY A 192 -11.31 -24.89 4.66
C GLY A 192 -11.34 -23.66 3.75
N LEU A 193 -11.56 -22.48 4.33
CA LEU A 193 -11.32 -21.22 3.65
C LEU A 193 -9.85 -20.84 3.84
N VAL A 194 -9.12 -20.64 2.74
CA VAL A 194 -7.69 -20.29 2.75
C VAL A 194 -7.50 -18.92 2.10
N GLY A 195 -6.84 -18.02 2.83
CA GLY A 195 -6.49 -16.66 2.44
C GLY A 195 -5.10 -16.58 1.78
N LYS A 196 -4.38 -15.46 1.99
CA LYS A 196 -3.02 -15.28 1.44
C LYS A 196 -2.07 -16.26 2.13
N SER A 197 -1.11 -16.78 1.36
CA SER A 197 -0.01 -17.60 1.87
C SER A 197 1.29 -17.30 1.14
N ASN A 198 2.42 -17.64 1.76
CA ASN A 198 3.75 -17.57 1.19
C ASN A 198 4.54 -18.82 1.59
N VAL A 199 5.48 -19.22 0.75
CA VAL A 199 6.25 -20.46 0.87
C VAL A 199 7.73 -20.08 1.01
N ALA A 200 8.44 -20.70 1.95
CA ALA A 200 9.89 -20.58 2.00
C ALA A 200 10.55 -21.95 1.84
N VAL A 201 11.56 -21.98 0.97
CA VAL A 201 12.46 -23.12 0.72
C VAL A 201 13.90 -22.72 1.10
N THR A 202 14.79 -23.71 1.31
CA THR A 202 16.17 -23.43 1.70
C THR A 202 17.18 -24.39 1.06
N THR A 203 18.34 -23.86 0.67
CA THR A 203 19.49 -24.64 0.20
C THR A 203 20.12 -25.49 1.29
N ALA A 204 19.92 -25.16 2.58
CA ALA A 204 20.46 -25.92 3.70
C ALA A 204 19.86 -27.32 3.78
N ASN A 205 18.58 -27.44 3.41
CA ASN A 205 17.85 -28.69 3.34
C ASN A 205 16.70 -28.56 2.32
N PRO A 206 16.88 -29.02 1.08
CA PRO A 206 15.85 -28.90 0.04
C PRO A 206 14.54 -29.65 0.35
N GLN A 207 14.48 -30.50 1.38
CA GLN A 207 13.23 -31.14 1.82
C GLN A 207 12.43 -30.29 2.79
N ARG A 208 13.06 -29.27 3.40
CA ARG A 208 12.41 -28.33 4.32
C ARG A 208 11.58 -27.32 3.56
N ILE A 209 10.32 -27.19 3.95
CA ILE A 209 9.42 -26.16 3.43
C ILE A 209 8.68 -25.54 4.60
N TYR A 210 8.60 -24.22 4.61
CA TYR A 210 7.71 -23.46 5.50
C TYR A 210 6.55 -22.87 4.70
N VAL A 211 5.37 -22.84 5.31
CA VAL A 211 4.18 -22.17 4.75
C VAL A 211 3.55 -21.32 5.84
N LEU A 212 3.51 -20.01 5.64
CA LEU A 212 2.76 -19.08 6.48
C LEU A 212 1.46 -18.75 5.76
N MET A 213 0.31 -18.99 6.40
CA MET A 213 -0.97 -18.86 5.71
C MET A 213 -2.14 -18.39 6.58
N GLU A 214 -2.95 -17.51 6.01
CA GLU A 214 -4.29 -17.20 6.53
C GLU A 214 -5.25 -18.34 6.22
N ALA A 215 -6.01 -18.81 7.22
CA ALA A 215 -7.06 -19.80 7.01
C ALA A 215 -8.13 -19.77 8.12
N ALA A 216 -9.35 -20.17 7.76
CA ALA A 216 -10.44 -20.40 8.68
C ALA A 216 -10.99 -21.84 8.53
N PRO A 217 -10.84 -22.71 9.56
CA PRO A 217 -9.94 -22.57 10.70
C PRO A 217 -8.46 -22.83 10.32
N GLY A 218 -7.54 -22.48 11.22
CA GLY A 218 -6.14 -22.94 11.15
C GLY A 218 -5.16 -22.01 10.43
N GLY A 219 -5.33 -20.68 10.53
CA GLY A 219 -4.25 -19.78 10.13
C GLY A 219 -3.01 -19.98 11.00
N GLY A 220 -1.83 -20.07 10.39
CA GLY A 220 -0.58 -20.25 11.13
C GLY A 220 0.64 -20.55 10.25
N LEU A 221 1.73 -20.90 10.92
CA LEU A 221 2.94 -21.46 10.34
C LEU A 221 2.89 -22.99 10.32
N TYR A 222 3.19 -23.53 9.15
CA TYR A 222 3.29 -24.96 8.87
C TYR A 222 4.67 -25.29 8.33
N ARG A 223 5.10 -26.55 8.53
CA ARG A 223 6.39 -27.03 8.06
C ARG A 223 6.28 -28.43 7.48
N SER A 224 7.00 -28.67 6.39
CA SER A 224 7.22 -30.00 5.84
C SER A 224 8.70 -30.35 5.89
N ASP A 225 8.98 -31.62 6.17
CA ASP A 225 10.34 -32.20 6.22
C ASP A 225 10.53 -33.25 5.10
N ASP A 226 9.55 -33.35 4.18
CA ASP A 226 9.46 -34.35 3.10
C ASP A 226 9.10 -33.70 1.75
N ALA A 227 9.58 -32.48 1.52
CA ALA A 227 9.35 -31.67 0.32
C ALA A 227 7.87 -31.47 -0.02
N GLY A 228 7.01 -31.37 0.99
CA GLY A 228 5.59 -31.06 0.87
C GLY A 228 4.67 -32.26 0.66
N ALA A 229 5.14 -33.49 0.94
CA ALA A 229 4.26 -34.66 0.95
C ALA A 229 3.33 -34.66 2.18
N SER A 230 3.80 -34.14 3.31
CA SER A 230 3.02 -33.87 4.51
C SER A 230 3.52 -32.63 5.25
N PHE A 231 2.61 -31.96 5.96
CA PHE A 231 2.92 -30.80 6.80
C PHE A 231 2.52 -31.04 8.26
N MET A 232 3.25 -30.41 9.16
CA MET A 232 2.91 -30.29 10.58
C MET A 232 2.65 -28.84 10.94
N VAL A 233 1.70 -28.63 11.86
CA VAL A 233 1.47 -27.33 12.49
C VAL A 233 2.69 -27.00 13.35
N VAL A 234 3.26 -25.81 13.17
CA VAL A 234 4.38 -25.32 13.99
C VAL A 234 3.91 -24.24 14.97
N ASP A 235 3.16 -23.25 14.49
CA ASP A 235 2.68 -22.14 15.31
C ASP A 235 1.35 -21.59 14.79
N THR A 236 0.32 -21.59 15.64
CA THR A 236 -0.99 -20.96 15.37
C THR A 236 -1.40 -20.02 16.50
N THR A 237 -0.50 -19.74 17.44
CA THR A 237 -0.81 -19.05 18.71
C THR A 237 -0.13 -17.69 18.81
N THR A 238 1.01 -17.51 18.14
CA THR A 238 1.72 -16.24 18.08
C THR A 238 0.96 -15.25 17.19
N ARG A 239 0.18 -14.36 17.82
CA ARG A 239 -0.71 -13.41 17.13
C ARG A 239 0.00 -12.52 16.10
N GLY A 240 1.25 -12.13 16.37
CA GLY A 240 2.01 -11.22 15.51
C GLY A 240 2.41 -11.80 14.15
N LEU A 241 2.40 -13.12 13.96
CA LEU A 241 2.85 -13.76 12.72
C LEU A 241 1.86 -13.65 11.56
N ILE A 242 0.56 -13.52 11.85
CA ILE A 242 -0.52 -13.41 10.83
C ILE A 242 -1.44 -12.25 11.20
N THR A 243 -0.85 -11.09 11.44
CA THR A 243 -1.59 -9.83 11.49
C THR A 243 -1.80 -9.35 10.06
N ARG A 244 -2.99 -8.81 9.74
CA ARG A 244 -3.32 -8.21 8.42
C ARG A 244 -2.79 -9.04 7.23
N PRO A 245 -3.21 -10.30 7.07
CA PRO A 245 -2.62 -11.27 6.14
C PRO A 245 -2.67 -10.88 4.66
N PHE A 246 -3.56 -9.98 4.24
CA PHE A 246 -3.51 -9.44 2.88
C PHE A 246 -2.23 -8.62 2.60
N TYR A 247 -1.57 -8.15 3.67
CA TYR A 247 -0.39 -7.29 3.66
C TYR A 247 0.85 -8.03 4.15
N TYR A 248 0.74 -8.77 5.27
CA TYR A 248 1.85 -9.50 5.86
C TYR A 248 1.62 -11.02 5.84
N THR A 249 2.34 -11.69 4.95
CA THR A 249 2.52 -13.16 4.97
C THR A 249 3.97 -13.50 4.61
N ASN A 250 4.92 -12.61 4.86
CA ASN A 250 6.27 -12.72 4.30
C ASN A 250 7.12 -13.65 5.17
N ILE A 251 7.66 -14.72 4.58
CA ILE A 251 8.47 -15.71 5.27
C ILE A 251 9.73 -16.02 4.47
N THR A 252 10.88 -16.11 5.15
CA THR A 252 12.17 -16.40 4.50
C THR A 252 12.95 -17.38 5.36
N ALA A 253 13.43 -18.47 4.74
CA ALA A 253 14.28 -19.45 5.41
C ALA A 253 15.77 -19.12 5.16
N ASP A 254 16.62 -19.32 6.17
CA ASP A 254 18.06 -19.10 6.01
C ASP A 254 18.66 -20.15 5.04
N PRO A 255 19.44 -19.73 4.03
CA PRO A 255 20.00 -20.64 3.03
C PRO A 255 21.07 -21.59 3.60
N ARG A 256 21.60 -21.33 4.80
CA ARG A 256 22.68 -22.10 5.43
C ARG A 256 22.26 -22.84 6.70
N ASN A 257 21.05 -22.62 7.20
CA ASN A 257 20.51 -23.31 8.36
C ASN A 257 18.99 -23.47 8.24
N ASP A 258 18.51 -24.70 8.05
CA ASP A 258 17.11 -24.97 7.81
C ASP A 258 16.19 -24.80 9.03
N ASP A 259 16.75 -24.61 10.23
CA ASP A 259 16.00 -24.26 11.44
C ASP A 259 15.90 -22.73 11.67
N VAL A 260 16.60 -21.91 10.89
CA VAL A 260 16.52 -20.45 10.98
C VAL A 260 15.50 -19.93 9.97
N VAL A 261 14.48 -19.23 10.46
CA VAL A 261 13.40 -18.69 9.64
C VAL A 261 12.99 -17.31 10.17
N TYR A 262 12.66 -16.42 9.24
CA TYR A 262 12.27 -15.05 9.49
C TYR A 262 10.84 -14.83 9.01
N VAL A 263 10.09 -14.01 9.74
CA VAL A 263 8.73 -13.59 9.36
C VAL A 263 8.64 -12.08 9.48
N GLY A 264 8.24 -11.43 8.38
CA GLY A 264 8.01 -9.99 8.33
C GLY A 264 6.54 -9.66 8.50
N THR A 265 6.21 -8.90 9.54
CA THR A 265 4.90 -8.26 9.76
C THR A 265 5.12 -6.83 10.25
N GLU A 266 4.23 -6.26 11.07
CA GLU A 266 4.49 -4.97 11.75
C GLU A 266 5.84 -4.98 12.49
N ASP A 267 6.18 -6.14 13.08
CA ASP A 267 7.50 -6.44 13.66
C ASP A 267 8.33 -7.37 12.74
N PHE A 268 9.63 -7.49 13.02
CA PHE A 268 10.50 -8.44 12.33
C PHE A 268 10.86 -9.62 13.25
N TYR A 269 10.30 -10.80 12.96
CA TYR A 269 10.45 -11.99 13.79
C TYR A 269 11.56 -12.90 13.27
N LYS A 270 12.38 -13.44 14.18
CA LYS A 270 13.36 -14.49 13.90
C LYS A 270 13.15 -15.69 14.81
N SER A 271 13.17 -16.88 14.21
CA SER A 271 13.25 -18.16 14.89
C SER A 271 14.57 -18.85 14.54
N THR A 272 15.11 -19.62 15.48
CA THR A 272 16.32 -20.45 15.31
C THR A 272 16.07 -21.92 15.68
N ASN A 273 14.80 -22.33 15.75
CA ASN A 273 14.37 -23.68 16.12
C ASN A 273 13.22 -24.17 15.23
N GLY A 274 13.25 -23.74 13.97
CA GLY A 274 12.32 -24.13 12.93
C GLY A 274 10.90 -23.58 13.14
N GLY A 275 10.77 -22.37 13.69
CA GLY A 275 9.51 -21.65 13.85
C GLY A 275 8.76 -21.91 15.17
N ARG A 276 9.34 -22.69 16.09
CA ARG A 276 8.67 -23.09 17.36
C ARG A 276 8.63 -21.95 18.40
N SER A 277 9.58 -21.03 18.32
CA SER A 277 9.61 -19.82 19.14
C SER A 277 10.28 -18.68 18.39
N TRP A 278 9.92 -17.45 18.76
CA TRP A 278 10.33 -16.23 18.05
C TRP A 278 10.96 -15.20 18.97
N THR A 279 11.84 -14.41 18.39
CA THR A 279 12.38 -13.19 18.98
C THR A 279 12.24 -12.07 17.98
N THR A 280 11.73 -10.92 18.42
CA THR A 280 11.71 -9.71 17.60
C THR A 280 13.13 -9.20 17.42
N GLN A 281 13.49 -8.87 16.18
CA GLN A 281 14.77 -8.28 15.82
C GLN A 281 14.56 -6.79 15.51
N PRO A 282 15.50 -5.92 15.92
CA PRO A 282 15.41 -4.52 15.57
C PRO A 282 15.69 -4.32 14.08
N THR A 283 14.83 -3.54 13.44
CA THR A 283 15.00 -3.00 12.08
C THR A 283 14.96 -1.46 12.15
N PRO A 284 15.51 -0.75 11.15
CA PRO A 284 15.44 0.72 11.13
C PRO A 284 14.02 1.29 11.13
N HIS A 285 13.03 0.51 10.70
CA HIS A 285 11.62 0.88 10.59
C HIS A 285 10.72 -0.38 10.72
N GLY A 286 9.46 -0.19 11.14
CA GLY A 286 8.44 -1.25 11.22
C GLY A 286 7.85 -1.63 9.85
N ASP A 287 6.85 -2.51 9.82
CA ASP A 287 6.18 -2.97 8.59
C ASP A 287 7.13 -3.63 7.60
N ASN A 288 7.53 -4.87 7.92
CA ASN A 288 8.60 -5.61 7.28
C ASN A 288 8.04 -6.51 6.16
N HIS A 289 8.48 -6.25 4.93
CA HIS A 289 7.87 -6.79 3.72
C HIS A 289 8.71 -7.85 3.00
N ASP A 290 10.03 -7.79 3.07
CA ASP A 290 10.88 -8.75 2.38
C ASP A 290 12.25 -8.88 3.05
N LEU A 291 12.91 -10.00 2.79
CA LEU A 291 14.25 -10.31 3.24
C LEU A 291 14.99 -11.16 2.21
N TRP A 292 16.09 -10.63 1.70
CA TRP A 292 17.09 -11.40 0.98
C TRP A 292 18.27 -11.73 1.88
N ILE A 293 18.72 -12.98 1.84
CA ILE A 293 19.87 -13.48 2.60
C ILE A 293 20.90 -14.01 1.60
N ASN A 294 22.15 -13.57 1.73
CA ASN A 294 23.20 -14.07 0.84
C ASN A 294 23.35 -15.60 1.00
N PRO A 295 23.24 -16.38 -0.10
CA PRO A 295 23.21 -17.83 -0.06
C PRO A 295 24.49 -18.47 0.47
N THR A 296 25.60 -17.73 0.41
CA THR A 296 26.92 -18.18 0.88
C THR A 296 27.32 -17.56 2.22
N ASN A 297 26.63 -16.53 2.71
CA ASN A 297 26.97 -15.86 3.96
C ASN A 297 25.74 -15.21 4.60
N SER A 298 25.07 -15.90 5.52
CA SER A 298 23.84 -15.41 6.17
C SER A 298 24.04 -14.14 7.03
N SER A 299 25.28 -13.67 7.24
CA SER A 299 25.52 -12.35 7.85
C SER A 299 25.25 -11.19 6.90
N VAL A 300 25.23 -11.42 5.59
CA VAL A 300 24.91 -10.39 4.59
C VAL A 300 23.44 -10.51 4.20
N MET A 301 22.67 -9.48 4.52
CA MET A 301 21.21 -9.47 4.39
C MET A 301 20.75 -8.13 3.82
N ILE A 302 19.67 -8.17 3.04
CA ILE A 302 18.93 -6.96 2.63
C ILE A 302 17.51 -7.15 3.14
N GLN A 303 17.07 -6.24 4.00
CA GLN A 303 15.72 -6.25 4.54
C GLN A 303 14.99 -5.02 4.02
N SER A 304 13.71 -5.17 3.68
CA SER A 304 12.87 -4.05 3.27
C SER A 304 11.60 -3.95 4.10
N ASN A 305 11.24 -2.70 4.37
CA ASN A 305 10.08 -2.31 5.14
C ASN A 305 9.51 -1.00 4.57
N ASP A 306 8.46 -0.44 5.18
CA ASP A 306 7.79 0.77 4.66
C ASP A 306 8.70 2.01 4.63
N GLY A 307 9.79 2.03 5.41
CA GLY A 307 10.83 3.07 5.34
C GLY A 307 11.82 2.93 4.18
N GLY A 308 11.87 1.77 3.50
CA GLY A 308 12.77 1.47 2.37
C GLY A 308 13.62 0.21 2.59
N ALA A 309 14.70 0.04 1.81
CA ALA A 309 15.63 -1.07 1.96
C ALA A 309 16.83 -0.71 2.84
N ASN A 310 17.30 -1.68 3.63
CA ASN A 310 18.46 -1.53 4.48
C ASN A 310 19.33 -2.80 4.40
N VAL A 311 20.65 -2.63 4.55
CA VAL A 311 21.64 -3.70 4.37
C VAL A 311 22.33 -3.99 5.70
N SER A 312 22.48 -5.26 6.02
CA SER A 312 23.32 -5.72 7.13
C SER A 312 24.47 -6.57 6.59
N VAL A 313 25.62 -6.47 7.26
CA VAL A 313 26.80 -7.33 7.02
C VAL A 313 27.22 -8.09 8.28
N ASP A 314 26.40 -8.04 9.34
CA ASP A 314 26.66 -8.64 10.65
C ASP A 314 25.50 -9.53 11.16
N GLY A 315 24.62 -9.95 10.24
CA GLY A 315 23.50 -10.85 10.53
C GLY A 315 22.30 -10.18 11.19
N GLY A 316 22.07 -8.90 10.86
CA GLY A 316 20.95 -8.09 11.34
C GLY A 316 21.17 -7.48 12.71
N ARG A 317 22.41 -7.40 13.20
CA ARG A 317 22.73 -6.68 14.46
C ARG A 317 22.76 -5.18 14.23
N SER A 318 23.18 -4.75 13.03
CA SER A 318 23.10 -3.37 12.56
C SER A 318 22.70 -3.31 11.08
N TRP A 319 22.17 -2.16 10.69
CA TRP A 319 21.60 -1.91 9.36
C TRP A 319 22.02 -0.53 8.84
N THR A 320 22.13 -0.38 7.51
CA THR A 320 22.35 0.92 6.87
C THR A 320 21.15 1.85 7.01
N THR A 321 21.38 3.16 6.84
CA THR A 321 20.31 4.17 6.79
C THR A 321 19.34 3.95 5.62
N GLN A 322 18.10 4.41 5.80
CA GLN A 322 17.07 4.46 4.76
C GLN A 322 16.83 5.88 4.22
N TYR A 323 17.39 6.92 4.85
CA TYR A 323 17.27 8.33 4.43
C TYR A 323 18.05 8.69 3.16
N ASN A 324 18.62 7.69 2.48
CA ASN A 324 19.36 7.82 1.22
C ASN A 324 18.56 7.33 0.00
N GLN A 325 17.26 7.11 0.16
CA GLN A 325 16.32 6.62 -0.86
C GLN A 325 15.13 7.59 -0.95
N PRO A 326 15.03 8.45 -1.98
CA PRO A 326 13.95 9.43 -2.10
C PRO A 326 12.65 8.77 -2.61
N THR A 327 12.04 7.91 -1.80
CA THR A 327 10.87 7.09 -2.14
C THR A 327 9.61 7.50 -1.37
N ALA A 328 9.51 8.78 -0.97
CA ALA A 328 8.44 9.27 -0.13
C ALA A 328 7.05 9.13 -0.79
N GLU A 329 6.10 8.53 -0.07
CA GLU A 329 4.68 8.57 -0.41
C GLU A 329 4.04 9.82 0.23
N MET A 330 3.67 10.77 -0.62
CA MET A 330 3.05 12.04 -0.21
C MET A 330 1.56 12.04 -0.58
N TYR A 331 0.69 12.31 0.38
CA TYR A 331 -0.76 12.33 0.14
C TYR A 331 -1.26 13.61 -0.52
N GLN A 332 -0.83 14.76 0.02
CA GLN A 332 -1.22 16.09 -0.43
C GLN A 332 -0.10 17.08 -0.16
N VAL A 333 -0.01 18.11 -1.01
CA VAL A 333 0.95 19.21 -0.86
C VAL A 333 0.22 20.54 -0.82
N TYR A 334 0.54 21.37 0.17
CA TYR A 334 0.10 22.76 0.29
C TYR A 334 1.30 23.69 0.26
N VAL A 335 1.05 24.96 -0.10
CA VAL A 335 2.04 26.04 -0.04
C VAL A 335 1.48 27.19 0.79
N ASP A 336 2.37 27.91 1.48
CA ASP A 336 2.02 29.15 2.17
C ASP A 336 2.22 30.41 1.31
N ASN A 337 1.98 31.56 1.91
CA ASN A 337 2.15 32.88 1.28
C ASN A 337 3.47 33.57 1.69
N GLN A 338 4.43 32.85 2.30
CA GLN A 338 5.71 33.43 2.73
C GLN A 338 6.68 33.62 1.54
N PHE A 339 7.76 34.37 1.73
CA PHE A 339 8.90 34.38 0.79
C PHE A 339 10.24 34.23 1.55
N PRO A 340 11.02 33.16 1.28
CA PRO A 340 10.65 32.00 0.46
C PRO A 340 9.42 31.27 1.01
N TYR A 341 8.55 30.79 0.13
CA TYR A 341 7.37 30.02 0.54
C TYR A 341 7.79 28.65 1.07
N ARG A 342 6.93 28.03 1.87
CA ARG A 342 7.13 26.66 2.37
C ARG A 342 6.13 25.70 1.73
N LEU A 343 6.56 24.46 1.56
CA LEU A 343 5.74 23.32 1.14
C LEU A 343 5.39 22.50 2.38
N TYR A 344 4.16 22.03 2.44
CA TYR A 344 3.59 21.27 3.55
C TYR A 344 3.01 19.98 3.00
N GLY A 345 3.29 18.84 3.62
CA GLY A 345 2.68 17.58 3.20
C GLY A 345 2.85 16.48 4.22
N ALA A 346 1.89 15.55 4.26
CA ALA A 346 1.98 14.37 5.09
C ALA A 346 2.72 13.27 4.33
N GLN A 347 3.76 12.73 4.96
CA GLN A 347 4.52 11.57 4.48
C GLN A 347 4.09 10.33 5.25
N GLN A 348 3.81 9.25 4.52
CA GLN A 348 3.44 7.95 5.08
C GLN A 348 4.60 7.34 5.91
N ASP A 349 4.27 6.78 7.08
CA ASP A 349 5.04 5.94 8.04
C ASP A 349 6.33 6.54 8.65
N ASN A 350 6.86 7.63 8.11
CA ASN A 350 8.12 8.20 8.60
C ASN A 350 7.97 9.25 9.72
N ASN A 351 6.87 9.22 10.48
CA ASN A 351 6.57 10.09 11.64
C ASN A 351 6.82 11.60 11.41
N ASN A 352 6.75 12.04 10.15
CA ASN A 352 7.07 13.39 9.75
C ASN A 352 6.01 13.88 8.78
N GLU A 353 5.01 14.59 9.30
CA GLU A 353 4.36 15.60 8.49
C GLU A 353 5.41 16.67 8.20
N LEU A 354 5.70 16.92 6.93
CA LEU A 354 6.87 17.69 6.51
C LEU A 354 6.52 19.13 6.21
N ILE A 355 7.43 20.01 6.61
CA ILE A 355 7.48 21.41 6.18
C ILE A 355 8.87 21.65 5.60
N ILE A 356 8.92 22.03 4.32
CA ILE A 356 10.17 22.22 3.58
C ILE A 356 10.15 23.61 2.94
N PRO A 357 11.19 24.43 3.09
CA PRO A 357 11.26 25.71 2.41
C PRO A 357 11.56 25.54 0.91
N SER A 358 11.01 26.43 0.10
CA SER A 358 11.25 26.47 -1.36
C SER A 358 12.68 26.87 -1.74
N LEU A 359 13.43 27.46 -0.81
CA LEU A 359 14.85 27.76 -0.94
C LEU A 359 15.66 27.04 0.14
N PRO A 360 16.91 26.67 -0.14
CA PRO A 360 17.79 26.06 0.86
C PRO A 360 17.87 26.90 2.15
N VAL A 361 17.76 26.24 3.31
CA VAL A 361 17.87 26.90 4.63
C VAL A 361 19.26 27.49 4.89
N THR A 362 20.27 27.03 4.15
CA THR A 362 21.66 27.47 4.26
C THR A 362 22.35 27.41 2.90
N ASN A 363 23.41 28.17 2.72
CA ASN A 363 24.27 28.13 1.53
C ASN A 363 25.32 27.00 1.58
N LYS A 364 25.35 26.21 2.66
CA LYS A 364 26.21 25.04 2.83
C LYS A 364 25.46 23.75 2.52
N GLN A 365 26.20 22.73 2.12
CA GLN A 365 25.65 21.38 2.07
C GLN A 365 25.31 20.93 3.51
N LEU A 366 24.12 20.37 3.69
CA LEU A 366 23.73 19.72 4.93
C LEU A 366 24.38 18.34 5.03
N ASP A 367 24.75 17.93 6.24
CA ASP A 367 25.30 16.57 6.47
C ASP A 367 24.22 15.50 6.25
N ASP A 368 22.96 15.83 6.58
CA ASP A 368 21.78 14.99 6.32
C ASP A 368 20.61 15.86 5.83
N PRO A 369 19.87 15.47 4.78
CA PRO A 369 18.72 16.23 4.28
C PRO A 369 17.66 16.53 5.35
N ILE A 370 17.49 15.67 6.37
CA ILE A 370 16.51 15.88 7.45
C ILE A 370 16.78 17.16 8.24
N MET A 371 18.01 17.65 8.26
CA MET A 371 18.38 18.91 8.92
C MET A 371 17.73 20.14 8.27
N GLY A 372 17.21 20.00 7.05
CA GLY A 372 16.50 21.05 6.33
C GLY A 372 14.98 20.97 6.45
N TRP A 373 14.45 19.99 7.20
CA TRP A 373 13.02 19.72 7.30
C TRP A 373 12.50 20.12 8.69
N ASP A 374 11.29 20.68 8.72
CA ASP A 374 10.53 20.96 9.94
C ASP A 374 9.34 19.97 10.05
N ILE A 375 8.87 19.73 11.27
CA ILE A 375 7.74 18.84 11.57
C ILE A 375 6.42 19.64 11.58
N ALA A 376 5.35 19.04 11.05
CA ALA A 376 3.98 19.55 11.03
C ALA A 376 3.04 18.74 11.97
N PRO A 377 1.81 19.20 12.22
CA PRO A 377 0.84 18.49 13.07
C PRO A 377 0.16 17.32 12.39
N GLY A 378 -0.44 16.45 13.20
CA GLY A 378 -1.49 15.56 12.77
C GLY A 378 -1.01 14.13 12.61
N CYS A 379 -1.14 13.60 11.40
CA CYS A 379 -0.79 12.23 11.08
C CYS A 379 -0.48 12.09 9.59
N GLU A 380 0.28 11.05 9.30
CA GLU A 380 0.96 10.69 8.06
C GLU A 380 0.14 10.70 6.76
N SER A 381 -1.19 10.71 6.87
CA SER A 381 -2.12 10.55 5.74
C SER A 381 -3.09 11.73 5.57
N GLY A 382 -2.96 12.73 6.42
CA GLY A 382 -3.81 13.90 6.49
C GLY A 382 -3.47 15.03 5.53
N SER A 383 -4.37 16.00 5.41
CA SER A 383 -4.03 17.31 4.86
C SER A 383 -3.17 18.09 5.86
N ILE A 384 -2.09 18.74 5.40
CA ILE A 384 -1.31 19.69 6.19
C ILE A 384 -1.51 21.08 5.61
N VAL A 385 -2.23 21.94 6.32
CA VAL A 385 -2.71 23.21 5.80
C VAL A 385 -2.21 24.37 6.66
N PRO A 386 -1.37 25.28 6.13
CA PRO A 386 -0.96 26.46 6.88
C PRO A 386 -2.14 27.43 7.06
N HIS A 387 -2.14 28.16 8.18
CA HIS A 387 -3.08 29.24 8.39
C HIS A 387 -2.78 30.39 7.43
N ARG A 388 -3.81 30.88 6.71
CA ARG A 388 -3.63 31.81 5.56
C ARG A 388 -2.91 33.12 5.89
N THR A 389 -3.10 33.66 7.09
CA THR A 389 -2.52 34.95 7.52
C THR A 389 -1.59 34.87 8.72
N ASN A 390 -1.36 33.67 9.28
CA ASN A 390 -0.53 33.48 10.48
C ASN A 390 0.43 32.31 10.23
N PRO A 391 1.66 32.57 9.78
CA PRO A 391 2.57 31.51 9.40
C PRO A 391 2.96 30.59 10.56
N ASP A 392 2.84 31.06 11.81
CA ASP A 392 3.14 30.25 12.99
C ASP A 392 2.12 29.12 13.22
N THR A 393 0.93 29.20 12.64
CA THR A 393 -0.16 28.25 12.91
C THR A 393 -0.41 27.33 11.73
N ILE A 394 -0.42 26.02 11.99
CA ILE A 394 -0.61 24.99 10.98
C ILE A 394 -1.67 24.02 11.48
N TYR A 395 -2.49 23.54 10.56
CA TYR A 395 -3.51 22.55 10.81
C TYR A 395 -3.17 21.22 10.13
N GLY A 396 -3.48 20.12 10.80
CA GLY A 396 -3.24 18.77 10.30
C GLY A 396 -4.28 17.80 10.86
N GLY A 397 -4.34 16.58 10.35
CA GLY A 397 -5.21 15.54 10.91
C GLY A 397 -5.65 14.46 9.94
N CYS A 398 -6.16 13.36 10.49
CA CYS A 398 -6.65 12.18 9.78
C CYS A 398 -7.75 11.54 10.61
N LYS A 399 -8.62 10.71 10.00
CA LYS A 399 -9.53 9.83 10.76
C LYS A 399 -10.37 10.56 11.85
N GLY A 400 -10.79 11.80 11.58
CA GLY A 400 -11.56 12.64 12.51
C GLY A 400 -10.77 13.31 13.64
N LEU A 401 -9.45 13.08 13.71
CA LEU A 401 -8.50 13.87 14.49
C LEU A 401 -8.20 15.17 13.74
N PHE A 402 -8.19 16.28 14.47
CA PHE A 402 -7.75 17.57 13.99
C PHE A 402 -6.70 18.12 14.95
N SER A 403 -5.58 18.60 14.42
CA SER A 403 -4.46 19.09 15.19
C SER A 403 -4.09 20.49 14.77
N ARG A 404 -3.75 21.32 15.76
CA ARG A 404 -3.23 22.67 15.60
C ARG A 404 -1.82 22.73 16.16
N TYR A 405 -0.87 23.08 15.31
CA TYR A 405 0.55 23.24 15.67
C TYR A 405 0.95 24.71 15.68
N SER A 406 1.84 25.06 16.60
CA SER A 406 2.54 26.34 16.60
C SER A 406 4.01 26.15 16.28
N GLN A 407 4.45 26.60 15.10
CA GLN A 407 5.85 26.57 14.69
C GLN A 407 6.74 27.35 15.66
N ARG A 408 6.22 28.44 16.22
CA ARG A 408 6.95 29.27 17.19
C ARG A 408 7.29 28.55 18.49
N THR A 409 6.45 27.62 18.93
CA THR A 409 6.60 26.93 20.22
C THR A 409 6.93 25.45 20.09
N GLY A 410 6.82 24.88 18.90
CA GLY A 410 6.94 23.44 18.66
C GLY A 410 5.87 22.61 19.36
N GLN A 411 4.67 23.16 19.59
CA GLN A 411 3.61 22.50 20.36
C GLN A 411 2.39 22.20 19.49
N GLU A 412 1.94 20.95 19.55
CA GLU A 412 0.70 20.46 18.95
C GLU A 412 -0.42 20.38 19.99
N ARG A 413 -1.65 20.70 19.57
CA ARG A 413 -2.88 20.43 20.31
C ARG A 413 -3.85 19.71 19.41
N SER A 414 -4.37 18.58 19.90
CA SER A 414 -5.29 17.75 19.13
C SER A 414 -6.70 17.80 19.69
N TYR A 415 -7.66 17.80 18.77
CA TYR A 415 -9.09 17.86 18.99
C TYR A 415 -9.76 16.81 18.09
N ARG A 416 -11.02 16.46 18.37
CA ARG A 416 -11.77 15.50 17.55
C ARG A 416 -13.16 16.01 17.25
N VAL A 417 -13.61 15.73 16.03
CA VAL A 417 -15.01 15.94 15.64
C VAL A 417 -15.82 14.75 16.14
N GLY A 418 -16.34 14.87 17.37
CA GLY A 418 -16.94 13.76 18.09
C GLY A 418 -15.90 12.72 18.54
N GLU A 419 -16.17 12.06 19.66
CA GLU A 419 -15.29 11.02 20.20
C GLU A 419 -15.89 9.64 19.94
N GLN A 420 -15.18 8.81 19.17
CA GLN A 420 -15.57 7.44 18.84
C GLN A 420 -14.35 6.63 18.39
N SER A 421 -14.40 5.31 18.57
CA SER A 421 -13.40 4.40 18.01
C SER A 421 -13.77 4.00 16.58
N LEU A 422 -12.84 4.21 15.65
CA LEU A 422 -12.96 3.78 14.26
C LEU A 422 -12.47 2.34 14.04
N TYR A 423 -11.69 1.77 14.94
CA TYR A 423 -11.08 0.47 14.71
C TYR A 423 -12.06 -0.66 15.00
N GLY A 424 -12.17 -1.62 14.09
CA GLY A 424 -13.02 -2.81 14.25
C GLY A 424 -14.53 -2.60 14.05
N ASN A 425 -14.99 -1.36 13.88
CA ASN A 425 -16.43 -1.06 13.79
C ASN A 425 -16.95 -1.02 12.35
N ALA A 426 -18.21 -1.40 12.16
CA ALA A 426 -18.85 -1.22 10.85
C ALA A 426 -19.19 0.26 10.64
N GLY A 427 -19.08 0.74 9.40
CA GLY A 427 -19.38 2.14 9.07
C GLY A 427 -20.81 2.57 9.41
N ARG A 428 -21.75 1.63 9.42
CA ARG A 428 -23.15 1.86 9.82
C ARG A 428 -23.36 2.12 11.32
N ASP A 429 -22.43 1.66 12.15
CA ASP A 429 -22.52 1.74 13.61
C ASP A 429 -21.78 2.97 14.16
N LEU A 430 -21.12 3.75 13.29
CA LEU A 430 -20.41 4.97 13.64
C LEU A 430 -21.33 6.19 13.68
N ILE A 431 -21.06 7.11 14.62
CA ILE A 431 -21.72 8.43 14.67
C ILE A 431 -21.26 9.26 13.47
N TYR A 432 -19.95 9.30 13.25
CA TYR A 432 -19.32 10.01 12.14
C TYR A 432 -18.44 9.06 11.32
N ARG A 433 -18.59 9.07 10.00
CA ARG A 433 -17.70 8.29 9.12
C ARG A 433 -16.57 9.20 8.66
N PHE A 434 -15.34 8.85 9.03
CA PHE A 434 -14.14 9.53 8.58
C PHE A 434 -13.30 8.57 7.75
N GLN A 435 -12.79 9.05 6.63
CA GLN A 435 -11.77 8.33 5.87
C GLN A 435 -10.38 8.63 6.49
N ARG A 436 -9.39 7.78 6.20
CA ARG A 436 -7.97 8.02 6.55
C ARG A 436 -7.50 9.42 6.14
N VAL A 437 -7.65 9.77 4.87
CA VAL A 437 -7.40 11.11 4.33
C VAL A 437 -8.55 12.03 4.74
N LEU A 438 -8.26 12.93 5.68
CA LEU A 438 -9.23 13.89 6.18
C LEU A 438 -9.08 15.22 5.42
N PRO A 439 -10.09 15.71 4.69
CA PRO A 439 -10.02 17.02 4.06
C PRO A 439 -10.01 18.12 5.13
N ILE A 440 -9.05 19.03 5.03
CA ILE A 440 -9.01 20.27 5.81
C ILE A 440 -8.98 21.45 4.83
N GLU A 441 -9.84 22.44 5.03
CA GLU A 441 -9.88 23.67 4.23
C GLU A 441 -9.93 24.89 5.14
N THR A 442 -9.06 25.87 4.91
CA THR A 442 -9.10 27.17 5.59
C THR A 442 -9.86 28.16 4.70
N SER A 443 -10.80 28.91 5.27
CA SER A 443 -11.62 29.84 4.47
C SER A 443 -10.75 30.93 3.82
N PRO A 444 -10.91 31.22 2.51
CA PRO A 444 -10.25 32.36 1.88
C PRO A 444 -10.85 33.71 2.31
N HIS A 445 -12.00 33.72 3.00
CA HIS A 445 -12.71 34.95 3.38
C HIS A 445 -12.62 35.27 4.87
N ASP A 446 -12.35 34.28 5.72
CA ASP A 446 -12.32 34.41 7.17
C ASP A 446 -11.23 33.51 7.75
N PRO A 447 -10.05 34.06 8.12
CA PRO A 447 -8.91 33.24 8.54
C PRO A 447 -9.19 32.41 9.80
N ALA A 448 -10.18 32.77 10.62
CA ALA A 448 -10.57 31.99 11.79
C ALA A 448 -11.37 30.72 11.44
N VAL A 449 -11.88 30.60 10.20
CA VAL A 449 -12.76 29.51 9.79
C VAL A 449 -11.96 28.38 9.16
N VAL A 450 -12.12 27.19 9.74
CA VAL A 450 -11.59 25.94 9.20
C VAL A 450 -12.72 24.92 9.05
N TYR A 451 -12.68 24.18 7.95
CA TYR A 451 -13.63 23.14 7.61
C TYR A 451 -12.97 21.76 7.61
N THR A 452 -13.74 20.74 8.01
CA THR A 452 -13.38 19.33 7.80
C THR A 452 -14.62 18.47 7.56
N GLY A 453 -14.44 17.23 7.11
CA GLY A 453 -15.51 16.38 6.61
C GLY A 453 -15.58 14.99 7.24
N SER A 454 -16.75 14.65 7.78
CA SER A 454 -17.20 13.26 7.93
C SER A 454 -18.13 12.92 6.76
N GLN A 455 -19.22 12.17 6.95
CA GLN A 455 -20.39 12.28 6.06
C GLN A 455 -21.08 13.66 6.08
N TYR A 456 -20.71 14.53 7.04
CA TYR A 456 -21.17 15.91 7.18
C TYR A 456 -20.02 16.90 7.02
N LEU A 457 -20.32 18.14 6.64
CA LEU A 457 -19.39 19.27 6.74
C LEU A 457 -19.41 19.82 8.17
N HIS A 458 -18.23 19.93 8.76
CA HIS A 458 -18.01 20.51 10.08
C HIS A 458 -17.19 21.81 9.97
N ARG A 459 -17.48 22.76 10.85
CA ARG A 459 -16.81 24.06 10.91
C ARG A 459 -16.35 24.38 12.32
N THR A 460 -15.13 24.90 12.45
CA THR A 460 -14.61 25.53 13.67
C THR A 460 -14.32 27.01 13.42
N ARG A 461 -14.32 27.79 14.51
CA ARG A 461 -13.91 29.22 14.56
C ARG A 461 -12.89 29.50 15.66
N ASP A 462 -12.45 28.47 16.35
CA ASP A 462 -11.61 28.51 17.55
C ASP A 462 -10.47 27.49 17.46
N GLU A 463 -9.93 27.32 16.25
CA GLU A 463 -8.78 26.46 15.96
C GLU A 463 -9.00 24.99 16.34
N GLY A 464 -10.23 24.50 16.19
CA GLY A 464 -10.60 23.09 16.38
C GLY A 464 -11.08 22.73 17.78
N VAL A 465 -11.13 23.69 18.73
CA VAL A 465 -11.63 23.44 20.09
C VAL A 465 -13.10 23.05 20.07
N THR A 466 -13.92 23.72 19.26
CA THR A 466 -15.33 23.37 19.05
C THR A 466 -15.66 23.22 17.57
N TRP A 467 -16.62 22.32 17.29
CA TRP A 467 -17.05 21.99 15.93
C TRP A 467 -18.57 22.06 15.79
N GLU A 468 -19.02 22.76 14.76
CA GLU A 468 -20.42 22.87 14.36
C GLU A 468 -20.66 22.05 13.09
N ARG A 469 -21.68 21.19 13.11
CA ARG A 469 -22.19 20.53 11.90
C ARG A 469 -23.03 21.50 11.08
N ILE A 470 -22.64 21.76 9.83
CA ILE A 470 -23.29 22.74 8.94
C ILE A 470 -23.85 22.11 7.65
N SER A 471 -24.15 20.81 7.66
CA SER A 471 -24.77 20.13 6.53
C SER A 471 -25.64 18.94 6.96
N PRO A 472 -26.57 18.47 6.08
CA PRO A 472 -27.09 17.11 6.14
C PRO A 472 -26.02 16.09 5.72
N ASP A 473 -26.34 14.79 5.69
CA ASP A 473 -25.45 13.77 5.11
C ASP A 473 -25.28 14.09 3.62
N LEU A 474 -24.05 14.37 3.21
CA LEU A 474 -23.69 14.77 1.85
C LEU A 474 -23.14 13.61 1.01
N THR A 475 -23.33 12.38 1.48
CA THR A 475 -22.86 11.13 0.86
C THR A 475 -24.04 10.35 0.27
N TRP A 476 -23.76 9.32 -0.52
CA TRP A 476 -24.82 8.54 -1.17
C TRP A 476 -25.52 7.60 -0.17
N ASN A 477 -24.73 6.89 0.64
CA ASN A 477 -25.09 6.03 1.77
C ASN A 477 -26.58 5.57 1.92
N PRO A 478 -27.16 4.84 0.96
CA PRO A 478 -28.52 4.34 1.13
C PRO A 478 -28.54 3.16 2.14
N PRO A 479 -29.64 2.95 2.90
CA PRO A 479 -29.70 1.95 3.98
C PRO A 479 -29.26 0.53 3.59
N GLU A 480 -29.61 0.08 2.39
CA GLU A 480 -29.30 -1.24 1.86
C GLU A 480 -27.83 -1.42 1.43
N ARG A 481 -27.07 -0.32 1.34
CA ARG A 481 -25.63 -0.33 0.98
C ARG A 481 -24.73 0.10 2.14
N GLN A 482 -25.29 0.22 3.33
CA GLN A 482 -24.51 0.56 4.51
C GLN A 482 -23.40 -0.46 4.76
N GLN A 483 -22.19 0.06 4.91
CA GLN A 483 -20.98 -0.72 5.04
C GLN A 483 -20.94 -1.53 6.36
N ARG A 484 -20.58 -2.81 6.25
CA ARG A 484 -20.22 -3.69 7.37
C ARG A 484 -18.75 -3.50 7.77
N ALA A 485 -18.31 -4.16 8.83
CA ALA A 485 -16.88 -4.25 9.12
C ALA A 485 -16.15 -4.83 7.91
N SER A 486 -15.09 -4.16 7.48
CA SER A 486 -14.24 -4.61 6.38
C SER A 486 -13.43 -5.86 6.75
N GLY A 487 -13.07 -6.64 5.75
CA GLY A 487 -12.31 -7.88 5.85
C GLY A 487 -13.25 -9.07 5.90
N GLU A 488 -13.40 -9.75 4.77
CA GLU A 488 -14.27 -10.91 4.63
C GLU A 488 -13.58 -11.96 3.75
N PRO A 489 -13.90 -13.26 3.84
CA PRO A 489 -14.69 -13.90 4.89
C PRO A 489 -13.84 -14.36 6.11
N ILE A 490 -12.51 -14.20 6.09
CA ILE A 490 -11.61 -14.78 7.10
C ILE A 490 -11.23 -13.76 8.18
N THR A 491 -10.34 -12.81 7.85
CA THR A 491 -9.81 -11.82 8.80
C THR A 491 -10.45 -10.45 8.58
N LEU A 492 -10.91 -9.82 9.65
CA LEU A 492 -11.37 -8.42 9.62
C LEU A 492 -10.18 -7.48 9.39
N ASP A 493 -10.38 -6.45 8.57
CA ASP A 493 -9.42 -5.37 8.26
C ASP A 493 -10.14 -4.03 8.36
N VAL A 494 -10.21 -3.47 9.57
CA VAL A 494 -10.93 -2.23 9.85
C VAL A 494 -10.03 -1.26 10.58
N THR A 495 -9.24 -0.53 9.81
CA THR A 495 -8.28 0.46 10.34
C THR A 495 -8.67 1.91 10.00
N GLY A 496 -9.70 2.10 9.17
CA GLY A 496 -10.32 3.40 8.87
C GLY A 496 -10.13 3.89 7.43
N GLU A 497 -9.31 3.19 6.66
CA GLU A 497 -9.06 3.40 5.23
C GLU A 497 -10.27 2.94 4.40
N GLU A 498 -10.98 1.96 4.91
CA GLU A 498 -12.07 1.29 4.24
C GLU A 498 -13.39 2.05 4.41
N TYR A 499 -13.44 3.13 5.18
CA TYR A 499 -14.69 3.87 5.35
C TYR A 499 -15.12 4.53 4.06
N TYR A 500 -16.22 4.02 3.52
CA TYR A 500 -16.91 4.51 2.35
C TYR A 500 -18.10 5.38 2.79
N SER A 501 -18.52 6.29 1.92
CA SER A 501 -19.53 7.31 2.23
C SER A 501 -19.06 8.30 3.30
N ALA A 502 -17.96 8.99 3.00
CA ALA A 502 -17.43 10.15 3.73
C ALA A 502 -17.01 11.26 2.75
N LEU A 503 -17.04 12.51 3.19
CA LEU A 503 -16.49 13.63 2.44
C LEU A 503 -14.98 13.48 2.30
N TYR A 504 -14.49 13.69 1.08
CA TYR A 504 -13.09 13.50 0.70
C TYR A 504 -12.45 14.77 0.14
N ALA A 505 -13.26 15.70 -0.38
CA ALA A 505 -12.81 17.00 -0.86
C ALA A 505 -13.75 18.11 -0.38
N ILE A 506 -13.19 19.23 0.07
CA ILE A 506 -13.91 20.43 0.52
C ILE A 506 -13.17 21.65 -0.01
N ARG A 507 -13.88 22.59 -0.65
CA ARG A 507 -13.32 23.89 -1.06
C ARG A 507 -14.35 24.99 -0.92
N GLU A 508 -13.98 26.11 -0.32
CA GLU A 508 -14.76 27.34 -0.39
C GLU A 508 -14.35 28.16 -1.61
N SER A 509 -15.32 28.77 -2.29
CA SER A 509 -15.06 29.65 -3.43
C SER A 509 -14.19 30.83 -3.00
N PRO A 510 -13.08 31.14 -3.68
CA PRO A 510 -12.24 32.29 -3.34
C PRO A 510 -12.89 33.63 -3.68
N VAL A 511 -13.94 33.65 -4.53
CA VAL A 511 -14.57 34.89 -5.01
C VAL A 511 -15.91 35.20 -4.36
N GLN A 512 -16.55 34.24 -3.68
CA GLN A 512 -17.81 34.47 -2.99
C GLN A 512 -17.89 33.69 -1.68
N ARG A 513 -17.94 34.44 -0.57
CA ARG A 513 -18.12 33.91 0.79
C ARG A 513 -19.37 33.05 0.88
N GLY A 514 -19.26 31.90 1.54
CA GLY A 514 -20.39 31.02 1.81
C GLY A 514 -20.82 30.14 0.63
N VAL A 515 -20.10 30.21 -0.50
CA VAL A 515 -20.18 29.19 -1.56
C VAL A 515 -19.16 28.10 -1.25
N ILE A 516 -19.63 26.92 -0.83
CA ILE A 516 -18.76 25.81 -0.43
C ILE A 516 -19.13 24.57 -1.24
N TRP A 517 -18.12 23.96 -1.85
CA TRP A 517 -18.21 22.74 -2.63
C TRP A 517 -17.69 21.55 -1.82
N THR A 518 -18.40 20.42 -1.88
CA THR A 518 -17.97 19.18 -1.24
C THR A 518 -18.09 17.99 -2.18
N GLY A 519 -17.19 17.04 -2.02
CA GLY A 519 -17.13 15.81 -2.80
C GLY A 519 -16.96 14.61 -1.89
N ALA A 520 -17.76 13.58 -2.09
CA ALA A 520 -17.73 12.36 -1.29
C ALA A 520 -16.95 11.23 -1.98
N ASN A 521 -16.42 10.31 -1.18
CA ASN A 521 -15.69 9.15 -1.71
C ASN A 521 -16.59 8.06 -2.32
N ASP A 522 -17.91 8.26 -2.30
CA ASP A 522 -18.94 7.42 -2.90
C ASP A 522 -19.76 8.12 -4.02
N GLY A 523 -19.33 9.30 -4.48
CA GLY A 523 -19.87 9.91 -5.72
C GLY A 523 -20.42 11.33 -5.60
N PRO A 524 -21.28 11.64 -4.60
CA PRO A 524 -21.95 12.93 -4.56
C PRO A 524 -21.00 14.14 -4.58
N PHE A 525 -21.40 15.13 -5.35
CA PHE A 525 -20.78 16.44 -5.48
C PHE A 525 -21.85 17.48 -5.16
N ASN A 526 -21.62 18.28 -4.12
CA ASN A 526 -22.63 19.15 -3.53
C ASN A 526 -22.12 20.57 -3.39
N VAL A 527 -23.05 21.52 -3.36
CA VAL A 527 -22.79 22.93 -3.14
C VAL A 527 -23.76 23.54 -2.15
N THR A 528 -23.26 24.42 -1.30
CA THR A 528 -24.06 25.41 -0.57
C THR A 528 -23.68 26.80 -1.06
N ARG A 529 -24.64 27.73 -1.01
CA ARG A 529 -24.45 29.14 -1.41
C ARG A 529 -24.76 30.13 -0.29
N ASP A 530 -25.14 29.61 0.87
CA ASP A 530 -25.63 30.37 2.02
C ASP A 530 -24.91 29.93 3.31
N ASN A 531 -23.64 29.54 3.18
CA ASN A 531 -22.76 29.17 4.27
C ASN A 531 -23.27 27.96 5.08
N GLY A 532 -23.80 26.96 4.38
CA GLY A 532 -24.21 25.66 4.92
C GLY A 532 -25.67 25.55 5.36
N LYS A 533 -26.51 26.58 5.13
CA LYS A 533 -27.92 26.51 5.54
C LYS A 533 -28.74 25.63 4.60
N THR A 534 -28.48 25.71 3.29
CA THR A 534 -29.10 24.86 2.26
C THR A 534 -28.03 24.25 1.36
N TRP A 535 -28.32 23.05 0.86
CA TRP A 535 -27.40 22.23 0.08
C TRP A 535 -28.11 21.71 -1.17
N ARG A 536 -27.38 21.69 -2.29
CA ARG A 536 -27.83 21.13 -3.56
C ARG A 536 -26.80 20.11 -4.05
N THR A 537 -27.26 18.93 -4.42
CA THR A 537 -26.44 17.95 -5.16
C THR A 537 -26.43 18.31 -6.63
N VAL A 538 -25.23 18.41 -7.21
CA VAL A 538 -24.99 18.87 -8.58
C VAL A 538 -24.09 17.90 -9.35
N THR A 539 -24.03 16.66 -8.89
CA THR A 539 -23.45 15.53 -9.60
C THR A 539 -24.12 15.35 -10.97
N PRO A 540 -23.39 15.41 -12.08
CA PRO A 540 -23.91 15.13 -13.41
C PRO A 540 -24.43 13.70 -13.51
N MET A 541 -25.56 13.50 -14.20
CA MET A 541 -26.13 12.15 -14.42
C MET A 541 -25.18 11.21 -15.18
N ALA A 542 -24.25 11.76 -15.96
CA ALA A 542 -23.26 10.99 -16.71
C ALA A 542 -22.08 10.53 -15.83
N GLN A 543 -21.96 11.01 -14.59
CA GLN A 543 -20.94 10.54 -13.66
C GLN A 543 -21.30 9.12 -13.18
N PRO A 544 -20.37 8.14 -13.28
CA PRO A 544 -20.64 6.81 -12.75
C PRO A 544 -20.87 6.86 -11.22
N PRO A 545 -21.86 6.12 -10.70
CA PRO A 545 -22.17 6.11 -9.28
C PRO A 545 -21.06 5.41 -8.49
N GLY A 546 -20.84 5.83 -7.24
CA GLY A 546 -19.87 5.20 -6.35
C GLY A 546 -18.41 5.62 -6.53
N CYS A 547 -18.10 6.42 -7.55
CA CYS A 547 -16.73 6.87 -7.77
C CYS A 547 -16.32 7.98 -6.79
N ARG A 548 -15.06 7.99 -6.38
CA ARG A 548 -14.55 8.99 -5.42
C ARG A 548 -14.39 10.34 -6.10
N VAL A 549 -15.00 11.40 -5.55
CA VAL A 549 -14.60 12.77 -5.88
C VAL A 549 -13.26 13.04 -5.20
N GLN A 550 -12.20 13.14 -6.00
CA GLN A 550 -10.82 13.17 -5.49
C GLN A 550 -10.36 14.59 -5.15
N ASN A 551 -10.58 15.55 -6.04
CA ASN A 551 -10.20 16.95 -5.87
C ASN A 551 -11.26 17.87 -6.47
N ILE A 552 -11.38 19.07 -5.90
CA ILE A 552 -12.25 20.15 -6.36
C ILE A 552 -11.39 21.41 -6.49
N GLU A 553 -11.64 22.20 -7.52
CA GLU A 553 -10.99 23.48 -7.78
C GLU A 553 -12.05 24.52 -8.18
N PRO A 554 -12.54 25.35 -7.23
CA PRO A 554 -13.43 26.46 -7.55
C PRO A 554 -12.74 27.50 -8.42
N SER A 555 -13.48 28.14 -9.32
CA SER A 555 -12.90 29.18 -10.16
C SER A 555 -12.46 30.40 -9.33
N PRO A 556 -11.25 30.95 -9.59
CA PRO A 556 -10.81 32.22 -9.00
C PRO A 556 -11.47 33.44 -9.65
N HIS A 557 -12.41 33.24 -10.58
CA HIS A 557 -13.05 34.32 -11.34
C HIS A 557 -14.58 34.27 -11.31
N ARG A 558 -15.19 33.10 -11.10
CA ARG A 558 -16.65 32.92 -11.16
C ARG A 558 -17.15 32.08 -10.00
N ALA A 559 -18.03 32.65 -9.18
CA ALA A 559 -18.56 31.98 -7.99
C ALA A 559 -19.31 30.67 -8.29
N ALA A 560 -19.98 30.60 -9.44
CA ALA A 560 -20.77 29.44 -9.88
C ALA A 560 -19.95 28.33 -10.53
N SER A 561 -18.65 28.54 -10.76
CA SER A 561 -17.81 27.61 -11.51
C SER A 561 -16.88 26.81 -10.62
N ALA A 562 -16.79 25.51 -10.89
CA ALA A 562 -15.81 24.62 -10.29
C ALA A 562 -15.41 23.51 -11.26
N TYR A 563 -14.17 23.04 -11.14
CA TYR A 563 -13.67 21.83 -11.77
C TYR A 563 -13.49 20.76 -10.71
N TYR A 564 -13.72 19.50 -11.04
CA TYR A 564 -13.42 18.42 -10.11
C TYR A 564 -13.06 17.12 -10.82
N ALA A 565 -12.20 16.34 -10.18
CA ALA A 565 -11.71 15.06 -10.68
C ALA A 565 -12.40 13.89 -9.94
N VAL A 566 -12.72 12.84 -10.69
CA VAL A 566 -13.40 11.65 -10.16
C VAL A 566 -12.60 10.39 -10.47
N LEU A 567 -12.40 9.54 -9.46
CA LEU A 567 -11.66 8.29 -9.55
C LEU A 567 -12.60 7.09 -9.38
N CYS A 568 -12.64 6.23 -10.40
CA CYS A 568 -13.47 5.03 -10.43
C CYS A 568 -12.67 3.71 -10.39
N TYR A 569 -11.33 3.77 -10.32
CA TYR A 569 -10.48 2.59 -10.50
C TYR A 569 -10.69 1.52 -9.42
N LEU A 570 -11.08 1.92 -8.20
CA LEU A 570 -11.46 1.00 -7.10
C LEU A 570 -12.72 0.18 -7.40
N LEU A 571 -13.49 0.57 -8.42
CA LEU A 571 -14.67 -0.13 -8.93
C LEU A 571 -14.38 -0.84 -10.27
N GLY A 572 -13.12 -0.88 -10.71
CA GLY A 572 -12.68 -1.51 -11.95
C GLY A 572 -12.76 -0.61 -13.20
N ASP A 573 -13.11 0.67 -13.06
CA ASP A 573 -13.14 1.62 -14.19
C ASP A 573 -11.93 2.57 -14.15
N PHE A 574 -11.01 2.39 -15.08
CA PHE A 574 -9.75 3.13 -15.18
C PHE A 574 -9.83 4.38 -16.06
N ARG A 575 -11.02 4.75 -16.57
CA ARG A 575 -11.16 5.97 -17.37
C ARG A 575 -10.93 7.21 -16.50
N PRO A 576 -10.23 8.24 -17.02
CA PRO A 576 -10.12 9.51 -16.33
C PRO A 576 -11.42 10.30 -16.45
N TYR A 577 -11.89 10.88 -15.34
CA TYR A 577 -13.07 11.73 -15.30
C TYR A 577 -12.73 13.10 -14.73
N ILE A 578 -12.97 14.14 -15.54
CA ILE A 578 -12.85 15.54 -15.13
C ILE A 578 -14.15 16.23 -15.52
N TRP A 579 -14.76 16.92 -14.57
CA TRP A 579 -16.03 17.61 -14.73
C TRP A 579 -15.85 19.10 -14.49
N ARG A 580 -16.76 19.88 -15.08
CA ARG A 580 -16.89 21.32 -14.88
C ARG A 580 -18.35 21.66 -14.69
N THR A 581 -18.63 22.54 -13.73
CA THR A 581 -19.92 23.25 -13.61
C THR A 581 -19.68 24.75 -13.79
N ASP A 582 -20.71 25.48 -14.24
CA ASP A 582 -20.73 26.94 -14.36
C ASP A 582 -22.00 27.57 -13.75
N ASP A 583 -22.90 26.78 -13.15
CA ASP A 583 -24.26 27.21 -12.81
C ASP A 583 -24.79 26.69 -11.46
N PHE A 584 -23.89 26.52 -10.47
CA PHE A 584 -24.14 26.02 -9.11
C PHE A 584 -24.67 24.59 -9.03
#